data_AF-A0A973B2C1-F1
#
_entry.id   AF-A0A973B2C1-F1
#
_cell.length_a   1.000
_cell.length_b   1.000
_cell.length_c   1.000
_cell.angle_alpha   90.00
_cell.angle_beta   90.00
_cell.angle_gamma   90.00
#
_symmetry.space_group_name_H-M   'P 1'
#
loop_
_entity.id
_entity.type
_entity.pdbx_description
1 polymer ?
#
loop_
_entity_poly.entity_id
_entity_poly.type
_entity_poly.pdbx_seq_one_letter_code
_entity_poly.pdbx_strand_id
1 'polypeptide(L)'
;MKKVLLLLLVMLSLSAFAAEGDGVKFFEGSFRQALAKAKKEKKLIMFDAYTSWCGPCKVLKTKVFPNKELGDYINAHYVSIGVDMEAGEGPALANMYPLEGYPTIMFMDASGRVKKKVLGLPQGGAKELLGIAKGVK
;
A
#
# COMPACT_ATOMS: atom_id res chain seq x y z
N MET A 1 11.21 14.64 44.49
CA MET A 1 9.85 14.62 43.89
C MET A 1 9.83 15.09 42.43
N LYS A 2 10.42 16.24 42.07
CA LYS A 2 10.47 16.72 40.66
C LYS A 2 11.19 15.77 39.67
N LYS A 3 12.25 15.06 40.11
CA LYS A 3 13.00 14.10 39.26
C LYS A 3 12.23 12.81 38.94
N VAL A 4 11.35 12.37 39.85
CA VAL A 4 10.48 11.20 39.64
C VAL A 4 9.37 11.53 38.64
N LEU A 5 8.85 12.76 38.70
CA LEU A 5 7.85 13.26 37.76
C LEU A 5 8.40 13.40 36.33
N LEU A 6 9.67 13.79 36.19
CA LEU A 6 10.36 13.88 34.89
C LEU A 6 10.64 12.51 34.26
N LEU A 7 10.94 11.48 35.06
CA LEU A 7 11.16 10.10 34.58
C LEU A 7 9.87 9.44 34.08
N LEU A 8 8.72 9.74 34.71
CA LEU A 8 7.41 9.27 34.27
C LEU A 8 6.96 9.90 32.95
N LEU A 9 7.29 11.18 32.70
CA LEU A 9 6.99 11.85 31.44
C LEU A 9 7.80 11.30 30.26
N VAL A 10 9.05 10.87 30.49
CA VAL A 10 9.90 10.29 29.44
C VAL A 10 9.42 8.88 29.07
N MET A 11 8.98 8.05 30.02
CA MET A 11 8.42 6.72 29.71
C MET A 11 7.09 6.77 28.96
N LEU A 12 6.28 7.83 29.16
CA LEU A 12 5.00 7.99 28.45
C LEU A 12 5.17 8.34 26.96
N SER A 13 6.36 8.79 26.54
CA SER A 13 6.66 9.15 25.15
C SER A 13 7.05 7.95 24.27
N LEU A 14 7.36 6.79 24.87
CA LEU A 14 7.73 5.57 24.13
C LEU A 14 6.52 4.71 23.71
N SER A 15 5.31 5.06 24.14
CA SER A 15 4.07 4.30 23.88
C SER A 15 3.43 4.60 22.52
N ALA A 16 4.04 5.44 21.69
CA ALA A 16 3.48 5.85 20.40
C ALA A 16 3.75 4.88 19.23
N PHE A 17 4.23 3.66 19.49
CA PHE A 17 4.08 2.58 18.53
C PHE A 17 2.66 2.03 18.62
N ALA A 18 1.72 2.76 18.01
CA ALA A 18 0.42 2.21 17.70
C ALA A 18 0.65 0.91 16.91
N ALA A 19 0.23 -0.22 17.48
CA ALA A 19 0.02 -1.46 16.76
C ALA A 19 -1.13 -1.22 15.80
N GLU A 20 -0.78 -0.66 14.66
CA GLU A 20 -1.68 -0.05 13.71
C GLU A 20 -1.95 -1.11 12.64
N GLY A 21 -3.06 -1.84 12.80
CA GLY A 21 -3.69 -2.77 11.84
C GLY A 21 -2.86 -3.98 11.39
N ASP A 22 -3.42 -5.18 11.54
CA ASP A 22 -2.89 -6.37 10.87
C ASP A 22 -3.04 -6.20 9.34
N GLY A 23 -1.96 -5.84 8.63
CA GLY A 23 -1.91 -5.82 7.16
C GLY A 23 -1.41 -4.52 6.50
N VAL A 24 -1.67 -4.43 5.19
CA VAL A 24 -1.29 -3.29 4.34
C VAL A 24 -2.19 -2.09 4.63
N LYS A 25 -1.58 -0.93 4.88
CA LYS A 25 -2.26 0.35 5.08
C LYS A 25 -2.38 1.08 3.75
N PHE A 26 -3.60 1.30 3.33
CA PHE A 26 -3.90 2.08 2.14
C PHE A 26 -3.99 3.56 2.49
N PHE A 27 -3.30 4.39 1.73
CA PHE A 27 -3.37 5.83 1.81
C PHE A 27 -4.73 6.31 1.31
N GLU A 28 -5.39 7.13 2.12
CA GLU A 28 -6.64 7.80 1.77
C GLU A 28 -6.34 9.16 1.16
N GLY A 29 -6.63 9.30 -0.13
CA GLY A 29 -6.41 10.52 -0.91
C GLY A 29 -6.30 10.21 -2.39
N SER A 30 -5.98 11.22 -3.18
CA SER A 30 -5.79 11.07 -4.62
C SER A 30 -4.45 10.41 -4.98
N PHE A 31 -4.37 9.83 -6.17
CA PHE A 31 -3.14 9.29 -6.74
C PHE A 31 -2.01 10.32 -6.78
N ARG A 32 -2.33 11.59 -7.08
CA ARG A 32 -1.36 12.69 -7.02
C ARG A 32 -0.82 12.94 -5.62
N GLN A 33 -1.65 12.85 -4.58
CA GLN A 33 -1.21 12.97 -3.19
C GLN A 33 -0.36 11.77 -2.76
N ALA A 34 -0.68 10.55 -3.24
CA ALA A 34 0.15 9.37 -3.02
C ALA A 34 1.56 9.54 -3.61
N LEU A 35 1.67 10.06 -4.84
CA LEU A 35 2.96 10.40 -5.47
C LEU A 35 3.76 11.42 -4.64
N ALA A 36 3.09 12.49 -4.18
CA ALA A 36 3.74 13.50 -3.34
C ALA A 36 4.22 12.92 -1.99
N LYS A 37 3.40 12.08 -1.35
CA LYS A 37 3.75 11.40 -0.10
C LYS A 37 4.92 10.43 -0.30
N ALA A 38 4.89 9.62 -1.36
CA ALA A 38 5.95 8.67 -1.70
C ALA A 38 7.29 9.41 -1.91
N LYS A 39 7.27 10.53 -2.63
CA LYS A 39 8.46 11.38 -2.81
C LYS A 39 8.97 11.95 -1.49
N LYS A 40 8.08 12.46 -0.63
CA LYS A 40 8.45 13.02 0.68
C LYS A 40 9.04 11.97 1.62
N GLU A 41 8.47 10.77 1.64
CA GLU A 41 8.88 9.66 2.50
C GLU A 41 9.99 8.80 1.90
N LYS A 42 10.44 9.10 0.67
CA LYS A 42 11.41 8.29 -0.09
C LYS A 42 10.97 6.83 -0.22
N LYS A 43 9.67 6.62 -0.42
CA LYS A 43 9.03 5.31 -0.62
C LYS A 43 8.65 5.10 -2.08
N LEU A 44 8.48 3.84 -2.46
CA LEU A 44 7.84 3.45 -3.70
C LEU A 44 6.31 3.53 -3.58
N ILE A 45 5.58 3.17 -4.63
CA ILE A 45 4.11 3.08 -4.62
C ILE A 45 3.68 1.66 -4.93
N MET A 46 2.73 1.15 -4.15
CA MET A 46 1.97 -0.05 -4.49
C MET A 46 0.56 0.40 -4.89
N PHE A 47 0.27 0.36 -6.18
CA PHE A 47 -1.01 0.78 -6.74
C PHE A 47 -1.88 -0.45 -7.01
N ASP A 48 -2.94 -0.63 -6.23
CA ASP A 48 -4.01 -1.60 -6.45
C ASP A 48 -5.08 -1.00 -7.38
N ALA A 49 -5.01 -1.37 -8.66
CA ALA A 49 -6.01 -0.98 -9.65
C ALA A 49 -7.14 -2.02 -9.66
N TYR A 50 -8.31 -1.64 -9.13
CA TYR A 50 -9.46 -2.53 -8.93
C TYR A 50 -10.75 -1.96 -9.54
N THR A 51 -11.82 -2.72 -9.47
CA THR A 51 -13.21 -2.24 -9.67
C THR A 51 -14.11 -2.74 -8.55
N SER A 52 -15.17 -2.01 -8.22
CA SER A 52 -16.05 -2.34 -7.07
C SER A 52 -16.78 -3.69 -7.21
N TRP A 53 -17.06 -4.12 -8.44
CA TRP A 53 -17.73 -5.38 -8.74
C TRP A 53 -16.77 -6.57 -8.92
N CYS A 54 -15.46 -6.34 -8.91
CA CYS A 54 -14.44 -7.37 -9.10
C CYS A 54 -14.34 -8.34 -7.91
N GLY A 55 -14.74 -9.60 -8.12
CA GLY A 55 -14.65 -10.67 -7.13
C GLY A 55 -13.23 -10.94 -6.63
N PRO A 56 -12.24 -11.18 -7.51
CA PRO A 56 -10.85 -11.41 -7.10
C PRO A 56 -10.24 -10.25 -6.32
N CYS A 57 -10.64 -9.01 -6.60
CA CYS A 57 -10.21 -7.83 -5.85
C CYS A 57 -10.66 -7.88 -4.38
N LYS A 58 -11.86 -8.43 -4.11
CA LYS A 58 -12.33 -8.67 -2.73
C LYS A 58 -11.50 -9.75 -2.04
N VAL A 59 -11.01 -10.75 -2.77
CA VAL A 59 -10.12 -11.78 -2.22
C VAL A 59 -8.79 -11.15 -1.78
N LEU A 60 -8.20 -10.26 -2.58
CA LEU A 60 -7.01 -9.51 -2.16
C LEU A 60 -7.24 -8.77 -0.83
N LYS A 61 -8.32 -7.99 -0.75
CA LYS A 61 -8.66 -7.20 0.45
C LYS A 61 -8.92 -8.04 1.71
N THR A 62 -9.42 -9.27 1.56
CA THR A 62 -9.82 -10.12 2.70
C THR A 62 -8.83 -11.21 3.06
N LYS A 63 -7.96 -11.63 2.13
CA LYS A 63 -7.05 -12.78 2.32
C LYS A 63 -5.58 -12.45 2.13
N VAL A 64 -5.25 -11.42 1.36
CA VAL A 64 -3.85 -11.08 1.04
C VAL A 64 -3.39 -9.85 1.81
N PHE A 65 -4.08 -8.72 1.65
CA PHE A 65 -3.70 -7.47 2.29
C PHE A 65 -3.75 -7.49 3.83
N PRO A 66 -4.60 -8.28 4.50
CA PRO A 66 -4.55 -8.42 5.97
C PRO A 66 -3.34 -9.22 6.49
N ASN A 67 -2.53 -9.82 5.62
CA ASN A 67 -1.36 -10.57 6.08
C ASN A 67 -0.33 -9.64 6.72
N LYS A 68 0.04 -9.93 7.98
CA LYS A 68 0.93 -9.09 8.77
C LYS A 68 2.33 -8.94 8.16
N GLU A 69 2.96 -10.03 7.73
CA GLU A 69 4.34 -9.99 7.20
C GLU A 69 4.41 -9.15 5.91
N LEU A 70 3.40 -9.31 5.04
CA LEU A 70 3.24 -8.46 3.87
C LEU A 70 3.03 -6.99 4.29
N GLY A 71 2.11 -6.74 5.21
CA GLY A 71 1.79 -5.42 5.72
C GLY A 71 3.00 -4.68 6.28
N ASP A 72 3.75 -5.33 7.16
CA ASP A 72 4.96 -4.79 7.79
C ASP A 72 5.96 -4.30 6.73
N TYR A 73 6.22 -5.13 5.71
CA TYR A 73 7.13 -4.77 4.63
C TYR A 73 6.58 -3.66 3.74
N ILE A 74 5.34 -3.80 3.26
CA ILE A 74 4.73 -2.84 2.35
C ILE A 74 4.63 -1.46 3.02
N ASN A 75 4.17 -1.38 4.26
CA ASN A 75 4.00 -0.11 4.97
C ASN A 75 5.34 0.63 5.21
N ALA A 76 6.43 -0.13 5.37
CA ALA A 76 7.78 0.41 5.54
C ALA A 76 8.38 0.95 4.23
N HIS A 77 8.07 0.35 3.09
CA HIS A 77 8.75 0.62 1.82
C HIS A 77 7.88 1.32 0.76
N TYR A 78 6.57 1.28 0.91
CA TYR A 78 5.61 1.73 -0.09
C TYR A 78 4.57 2.67 0.52
N VAL A 79 4.09 3.59 -0.32
CA VAL A 79 2.78 4.22 -0.15
C VAL A 79 1.79 3.40 -0.98
N SER A 80 0.90 2.69 -0.30
CA SER A 80 -0.13 1.88 -0.98
C SER A 80 -1.34 2.73 -1.29
N ILE A 81 -1.88 2.64 -2.51
CA ILE A 81 -3.13 3.29 -2.88
C ILE A 81 -3.98 2.32 -3.69
N GLY A 82 -5.28 2.30 -3.42
CA GLY A 82 -6.25 1.56 -4.21
C GLY A 82 -7.15 2.54 -4.94
N VAL A 83 -7.33 2.37 -6.25
CA VAL A 83 -8.27 3.18 -7.03
C VAL A 83 -9.24 2.26 -7.78
N ASP A 84 -10.52 2.59 -7.70
CA ASP A 84 -11.53 2.02 -8.59
C ASP A 84 -11.35 2.66 -9.97
N MET A 85 -10.93 1.88 -10.95
CA MET A 85 -10.57 2.36 -12.27
C MET A 85 -11.77 2.81 -13.12
N GLU A 86 -13.00 2.58 -12.64
CA GLU A 86 -14.24 3.01 -13.31
C GLU A 86 -14.93 4.19 -12.62
N ALA A 87 -14.40 4.66 -11.49
CA ALA A 87 -15.00 5.75 -10.71
C ALA A 87 -13.99 6.84 -10.34
N GLY A 88 -14.49 8.07 -10.10
CA GLY A 88 -13.66 9.18 -9.66
C GLY A 88 -12.51 9.49 -10.62
N GLU A 89 -11.26 9.47 -10.14
CA GLU A 89 -10.05 9.67 -10.96
C GLU A 89 -9.64 8.42 -11.76
N GLY A 90 -10.28 7.27 -11.50
CA GLY A 90 -10.00 5.98 -12.11
C GLY A 90 -9.97 5.97 -13.64
N PRO A 91 -11.01 6.49 -14.35
CA PRO A 91 -11.04 6.46 -15.81
C PRO A 91 -9.88 7.22 -16.46
N ALA A 92 -9.46 8.34 -15.87
CA ALA A 92 -8.29 9.09 -16.33
C ALA A 92 -7.00 8.28 -16.09
N LEU A 93 -6.88 7.61 -14.94
CA LEU A 93 -5.76 6.73 -14.65
C LEU A 93 -5.76 5.46 -15.52
N ALA A 94 -6.91 4.93 -15.93
CA ALA A 94 -7.01 3.79 -16.83
C ALA A 94 -6.48 4.12 -18.23
N ASN A 95 -6.70 5.34 -18.69
CA ASN A 95 -6.11 5.84 -19.93
C ASN A 95 -4.58 6.01 -19.82
N MET A 96 -4.08 6.44 -18.66
CA MET A 96 -2.64 6.61 -18.43
C MET A 96 -1.92 5.28 -18.18
N TYR A 97 -2.59 4.33 -17.53
CA TYR A 97 -2.07 3.01 -17.18
C TYR A 97 -3.03 1.93 -17.70
N PRO A 98 -2.99 1.61 -19.01
CA PRO A 98 -3.85 0.58 -19.58
C PRO A 98 -3.68 -0.76 -18.87
N LEU A 99 -4.81 -1.37 -18.54
CA LEU A 99 -4.90 -2.64 -17.82
C LEU A 99 -5.44 -3.73 -18.73
N GLU A 100 -4.87 -4.93 -18.58
CA GLU A 100 -5.31 -6.14 -19.29
C GLU A 100 -6.42 -6.88 -18.52
N GLY A 101 -6.62 -6.55 -17.25
CA GLY A 101 -7.65 -7.13 -16.39
C GLY A 101 -7.56 -6.65 -14.94
N TYR A 102 -8.54 -7.07 -14.14
CA TYR A 102 -8.66 -6.72 -12.73
C TYR A 102 -8.57 -7.95 -11.81
N PRO A 103 -7.94 -7.82 -10.63
CA PRO A 103 -7.11 -6.70 -10.20
C PRO A 103 -5.81 -6.63 -11.00
N THR A 104 -5.18 -5.46 -11.03
CA THR A 104 -3.77 -5.32 -11.39
C THR A 104 -3.06 -4.56 -10.29
N ILE A 105 -2.02 -5.17 -9.70
CA ILE A 105 -1.16 -4.48 -8.74
C ILE A 105 0.08 -3.97 -9.48
N MET A 106 0.35 -2.67 -9.37
CA MET A 106 1.53 -2.04 -9.96
C MET A 106 2.47 -1.53 -8.86
N PHE A 107 3.73 -1.94 -8.93
CA PHE A 107 4.79 -1.35 -8.11
C PHE A 107 5.50 -0.28 -8.93
N MET A 108 5.56 0.93 -8.40
CA MET A 108 5.97 2.13 -9.14
C MET A 108 6.97 2.94 -8.31
N ASP A 109 7.81 3.72 -8.98
CA ASP A 109 8.58 4.76 -8.29
C ASP A 109 7.71 6.01 -8.00
N ALA A 110 8.25 6.92 -7.20
CA ALA A 110 7.55 8.15 -6.81
C ALA A 110 7.27 9.13 -7.97
N SER A 111 7.75 8.85 -9.19
CA SER A 111 7.40 9.60 -10.40
C SER A 111 6.18 9.02 -11.14
N GLY A 112 5.67 7.86 -10.69
CA GLY A 112 4.60 7.14 -11.36
C GLY A 112 5.10 6.18 -12.44
N ARG A 113 6.41 5.93 -12.55
CA ARG A 113 6.92 4.92 -13.48
C ARG A 113 6.70 3.53 -12.92
N VAL A 114 5.98 2.70 -13.67
CA VAL A 114 5.76 1.29 -13.33
C VAL A 114 7.08 0.51 -13.44
N LYS A 115 7.46 -0.17 -12.36
CA LYS A 115 8.62 -1.07 -12.27
C LYS A 115 8.23 -2.53 -12.41
N LYS A 116 7.07 -2.90 -11.87
CA LYS A 116 6.54 -4.26 -11.93
C LYS A 116 5.02 -4.23 -11.95
N LYS A 117 4.42 -5.11 -12.74
CA LYS A 117 2.98 -5.40 -12.72
C LYS A 117 2.74 -6.82 -12.24
N VAL A 118 1.65 -7.02 -11.52
CA VAL A 118 1.10 -8.32 -11.13
C VAL A 118 -0.35 -8.34 -11.59
N LEU A 119 -0.63 -9.16 -12.60
CA LEU A 119 -1.96 -9.29 -13.18
C LEU A 119 -2.76 -10.36 -12.43
N GLY A 120 -3.99 -10.04 -12.04
CA GLY A 120 -4.89 -10.95 -11.34
C GLY A 120 -4.49 -11.21 -9.89
N LEU A 121 -5.05 -12.30 -9.35
CA LEU A 121 -4.78 -12.73 -7.97
C LEU A 121 -3.47 -13.55 -7.91
N PRO A 122 -2.48 -13.16 -7.08
CA PRO A 122 -1.28 -13.97 -6.85
C PRO A 122 -1.66 -15.33 -6.27
N GLN A 123 -1.28 -16.42 -6.93
CA GLN A 123 -1.64 -17.78 -6.52
C GLN A 123 -0.94 -18.18 -5.21
N GLY A 124 0.27 -17.69 -4.98
CA GLY A 124 0.99 -17.81 -3.70
C GLY A 124 0.56 -16.78 -2.65
N GLY A 125 -0.50 -16.01 -2.91
CA GLY A 125 -1.10 -15.05 -1.99
C GLY A 125 -0.10 -14.00 -1.48
N ALA A 126 -0.13 -13.76 -0.18
CA ALA A 126 0.72 -12.75 0.46
C ALA A 126 2.23 -13.04 0.34
N LYS A 127 2.62 -14.31 0.36
CA LYS A 127 4.04 -14.70 0.26
C LYS A 127 4.62 -14.38 -1.12
N GLU A 128 3.86 -14.65 -2.17
CA GLU A 128 4.26 -14.30 -3.53
C GLU A 128 4.36 -12.78 -3.69
N LEU A 129 3.32 -12.05 -3.25
CA LEU A 129 3.29 -10.59 -3.36
C LEU A 129 4.44 -9.94 -2.58
N LEU A 130 4.79 -10.47 -1.40
CA LEU A 130 5.93 -10.03 -0.60
C LEU A 130 7.26 -10.29 -1.33
N GLY A 131 7.44 -11.46 -1.93
CA GLY A 131 8.63 -11.79 -2.72
C GLY A 131 8.80 -10.84 -3.91
N ILE A 132 7.71 -10.53 -4.61
CA ILE A 132 7.70 -9.56 -5.70
C ILE A 132 8.08 -8.17 -5.19
N ALA A 133 7.44 -7.70 -4.12
CA ALA A 133 7.70 -6.38 -3.54
C ALA A 133 9.16 -6.21 -3.09
N LYS A 134 9.79 -7.28 -2.55
CA LYS A 134 11.22 -7.29 -2.19
C LYS A 134 12.15 -7.22 -3.39
N GLY A 135 11.70 -7.68 -4.56
CA GLY A 135 12.48 -7.71 -5.80
C GLY A 135 12.45 -6.41 -6.61
N VAL A 136 11.59 -5.45 -6.26
CA VAL A 136 11.49 -4.17 -6.97
C VAL A 136 12.68 -3.29 -6.62
N LYS A 137 13.39 -2.80 -7.65
CA LYS A 137 14.55 -1.89 -7.55
C LYS A 137 14.23 -0.48 -8.03
#